data_AF-A0A926RMA9-F1
#
_entry.id   AF-A0A926RMA9-F1
#
_cell.length_a   1.000
_cell.length_b   1.000
_cell.length_c   1.000
_cell.angle_alpha   90.00
_cell.angle_beta   90.00
_cell.angle_gamma   90.00
#
_symmetry.space_group_name_H-M   'P 1'
#
loop_
_entity.id
_entity.type
_entity.pdbx_description
1 polymer ?
#
loop_
_entity_poly.entity_id
_entity_poly.type
_entity_poly.pdbx_seq_one_letter_code
_entity_poly.pdbx_strand_id
1 'polypeptide(L)' 'MAKEISGFIKLQIKGGQANPAPPVGPALGQRGVNIMEFCKAFNDKTKSMAGKPVPVEITVYKD' A
#
# COMPACT_ATOMS: atom_id res chain seq x y z
N MET A 1 -6.14 -13.29 19.17
CA MET A 1 -4.78 -12.86 19.53
C MET A 1 -4.44 -11.69 18.62
N ALA A 2 -4.17 -10.50 19.17
CA ALA A 2 -3.81 -9.34 18.35
C ALA A 2 -2.32 -9.44 18.01
N LYS A 3 -1.97 -9.54 16.72
CA LYS A 3 -0.57 -9.47 16.29
C LYS A 3 0.01 -8.10 16.68
N GLU A 4 1.25 -8.07 17.16
CA GLU A 4 1.91 -6.81 17.55
C GLU A 4 2.10 -5.92 16.32
N ILE A 5 1.78 -4.64 16.42
CA ILE A 5 1.97 -3.70 15.30
C ILE A 5 3.45 -3.34 15.19
N SER A 6 4.07 -3.62 14.04
CA SER A 6 5.47 -3.26 13.75
C SER A 6 5.61 -1.82 13.24
N GLY A 7 4.54 -1.25 12.69
CA GLY A 7 4.49 0.17 12.31
C GLY A 7 3.36 0.51 11.34
N PHE A 8 3.36 1.77 10.89
CA PHE A 8 2.39 2.30 9.95
C PHE A 8 3.10 2.90 8.73
N ILE A 9 2.47 2.81 7.56
CA ILE A 9 2.92 3.44 6.31
C ILE A 9 1.76 4.28 5.80
N LYS A 10 2.03 5.57 5.51
CA LYS A 10 1.04 6.49 4.92
C LYS A 10 1.52 6.90 3.53
N LEU A 11 0.69 6.68 2.52
CA LEU A 11 0.99 6.98 1.13
C LEU A 11 -0.21 7.68 0.49
N GLN A 12 0.05 8.41 -0.59
CA GLN A 12 -0.99 8.94 -1.46
C GLN A 12 -0.73 8.40 -2.87
N ILE A 13 -1.70 7.66 -3.41
CA ILE A 13 -1.56 6.94 -4.67
C ILE A 13 -2.77 7.27 -5.54
N LYS A 14 -2.56 7.47 -6.85
CA LYS A 14 -3.68 7.60 -7.77
C LYS A 14 -4.44 6.28 -7.87
N GLY A 15 -5.76 6.31 -7.69
CA GLY A 15 -6.61 5.13 -7.77
C GLY A 15 -6.39 4.37 -9.09
N GLY A 16 -6.38 3.05 -9.03
CA GLY A 16 -6.16 2.15 -10.17
C GLY A 16 -4.75 2.20 -10.79
N GLN A 17 -3.81 2.96 -10.21
CA GLN A 17 -2.49 3.23 -10.80
C GLN A 17 -1.32 2.99 -9.83
N ALA A 18 -1.49 2.18 -8.79
CA ALA A 18 -0.37 1.71 -7.97
C ALA A 18 0.58 0.85 -8.81
N ASN A 19 1.87 1.12 -8.67
CA ASN A 19 2.96 0.36 -9.28
C ASN A 19 4.17 0.33 -8.33
N PRO A 20 5.18 -0.53 -8.58
CA PRO A 20 6.36 -0.66 -7.73
C PRO A 20 7.33 0.54 -7.74
N ALA A 21 7.05 1.60 -8.50
CA ALA A 21 7.93 2.75 -8.58
C ALA A 21 7.89 3.58 -7.27
N PRO A 22 8.90 4.44 -7.02
CA PRO A 22 8.84 5.41 -5.93
C PRO A 22 7.57 6.27 -6.02
N PRO A 23 6.86 6.51 -4.89
CA PRO A 23 7.26 6.20 -3.51
C PRO A 23 6.84 4.81 -2.99
N VAL A 24 6.02 4.05 -3.73
CA VAL A 24 5.38 2.81 -3.25
C VAL A 24 6.39 1.70 -2.98
N GLY A 25 7.26 1.42 -3.96
CA GLY A 25 8.25 0.33 -3.85
C GLY A 25 9.14 0.46 -2.61
N PRO A 26 9.86 1.60 -2.44
CA PRO A 26 10.71 1.81 -1.28
C PRO A 26 9.96 1.77 0.06
N ALA A 27 8.79 2.41 0.15
CA ALA A 27 8.03 2.50 1.40
C ALA A 27 7.55 1.13 1.92
N LEU A 28 7.08 0.27 1.01
CA LEU A 28 6.62 -1.08 1.35
C LEU A 28 7.78 -2.05 1.55
N GLY A 29 8.79 -2.00 0.66
CA GLY A 29 9.94 -2.89 0.72
C GLY A 29 10.75 -2.74 2.01
N GLN A 30 10.95 -1.51 2.50
CA GLN A 30 11.63 -1.23 3.78
C GLN A 30 10.91 -1.84 4.99
N ARG A 31 9.62 -2.18 4.86
CA ARG A 31 8.80 -2.76 5.92
C ARG A 31 8.46 -4.23 5.67
N GLY A 32 9.07 -4.85 4.66
CA GLY A 32 8.83 -6.26 4.31
C GLY A 32 7.45 -6.53 3.73
N VAL A 33 6.74 -5.51 3.25
CA VAL A 33 5.39 -5.65 2.69
C VAL A 33 5.50 -6.06 1.22
N ASN A 34 4.67 -7.02 0.79
CA ASN A 34 4.63 -7.49 -0.59
C ASN A 34 4.10 -6.39 -1.53
N ILE A 35 4.99 -5.81 -2.33
CA ILE A 35 4.70 -4.69 -3.22
C ILE A 35 3.70 -5.08 -4.33
N MET A 36 3.90 -6.24 -4.97
CA MET A 36 3.06 -6.64 -6.11
C MET A 36 1.64 -6.96 -5.69
N GLU A 37 1.50 -7.65 -4.56
CA GLU A 37 0.20 -7.96 -3.97
C GLU A 37 -0.54 -6.69 -3.55
N PHE A 38 0.15 -5.77 -2.88
CA PHE A 38 -0.40 -4.45 -2.55
C PHE A 38 -0.88 -3.72 -3.81
N CYS A 39 -0.04 -3.61 -4.86
CA CYS A 39 -0.40 -2.91 -6.08
C CYS A 39 -1.66 -3.50 -6.73
N LYS A 40 -1.74 -4.83 -6.82
CA LYS A 40 -2.90 -5.52 -7.38
C LYS A 40 -4.16 -5.25 -6.56
N ALA A 41 -4.10 -5.48 -5.25
CA ALA A 41 -5.25 -5.29 -4.36
C ALA A 41 -5.72 -3.82 -4.30
N PHE A 42 -4.78 -2.87 -4.25
CA PHE A 42 -5.09 -1.45 -4.29
C PHE A 42 -5.76 -1.08 -5.62
N ASN A 43 -5.19 -1.49 -6.75
CA ASN A 43 -5.73 -1.17 -8.07
C ASN A 43 -7.13 -1.74 -8.24
N ASP A 44 -7.37 -2.98 -7.81
CA ASP A 44 -8.69 -3.61 -7.86
C ASP A 44 -9.73 -2.88 -6.99
N LYS A 45 -9.37 -2.48 -5.76
CA LYS A 45 -10.26 -1.76 -4.84
C LYS A 45 -10.52 -0.31 -5.25
N THR A 46 -9.60 0.30 -6.00
CA THR A 46 -9.67 1.72 -6.37
C THR A 46 -10.00 1.95 -7.85
N LYS A 47 -10.44 0.90 -8.58
CA LYS A 47 -10.85 1.02 -9.99
C LYS A 47 -11.88 2.13 -10.22
N SER A 48 -12.86 2.26 -9.34
CA SER A 48 -13.89 3.31 -9.42
C SER A 48 -13.36 4.73 -9.16
N MET A 49 -12.17 4.85 -8.61
CA MET A 49 -11.49 6.11 -8.29
C MET A 49 -10.27 6.33 -9.18
N ALA A 50 -10.25 5.71 -10.38
CA ALA A 50 -9.14 5.78 -11.31
C ALA A 50 -8.68 7.23 -11.54
N GLY A 51 -7.38 7.47 -11.33
CA GLY A 51 -6.75 8.78 -11.53
C GLY A 51 -6.95 9.80 -10.41
N LYS A 52 -7.85 9.56 -9.45
CA LYS A 52 -8.02 10.42 -8.27
C LYS A 52 -6.98 10.09 -7.20
N PRO A 53 -6.45 11.06 -6.44
CA PRO A 53 -5.59 10.78 -5.31
C PRO A 53 -6.36 10.05 -4.21
N VAL A 54 -5.88 8.89 -3.80
CA VAL A 54 -6.44 8.07 -2.73
C VAL A 54 -5.41 8.00 -1.60
N PRO A 55 -5.75 8.46 -0.39
CA PRO A 55 -4.91 8.27 0.79
C PRO A 55 -4.93 6.80 1.20
N VAL A 56 -3.77 6.27 1.55
CA VAL A 56 -3.56 4.87 1.95
C VAL A 56 -2.83 4.83 3.29
N GLU A 57 -3.40 4.12 4.25
CA GLU A 57 -2.77 3.81 5.53
C GLU A 57 -2.63 2.29 5.65
N ILE A 58 -1.40 1.83 5.84
CA ILE A 58 -1.06 0.42 5.93
C ILE A 58 -0.53 0.18 7.34
N THR A 59 -1.19 -0.72 8.07
CA THR A 59 -0.67 -1.22 9.34
C THR A 59 0.14 -2.46 9.06
N VAL A 60 1.42 -2.45 9.46
CA VAL A 60 2.30 -3.60 9.36
C VAL A 60 2.32 -4.27 10.71
N TYR A 61 2.07 -5.59 10.74
CA TYR A 61 2.10 -6.40 11.94
C TYR A 61 3.44 -7.17 11.98
N LYS A 62 4.00 -7.36 13.18
CA LYS A 62 4.99 -8.39 13.43
C LYS A 62 4.29 -9.74 13.34
N ASP A 63 4.94 -10.72 12.74
CA ASP A 63 4.45 -12.11 12.76
C ASP A 63 4.50 -12.72 14.16
#